data_AF-A0A0W0YDN5-F1
#
_entry.id   AF-A0A0W0YDN5-F1
#
_cell.length_a   1.000
_cell.length_b   1.000
_cell.length_c   1.000
_cell.angle_alpha   90.00
_cell.angle_beta   90.00
_cell.angle_gamma   90.00
#
_symmetry.space_group_name_H-M   'P 1'
#
loop_
_entity.id
_entity.type
_entity.pdbx_description
1 polymer ?
#
loop_
_entity_poly.entity_id
_entity_poly.type
_entity_poly.pdbx_seq_one_letter_code
_entity_poly.pdbx_strand_id
1 'polypeptide(L)'
;MAQYATKTGVNVQLLTLTLGPVELWAFSTTAEDATVRNHLYRHLGPGEARRLLAVLFPNGSVAREVENRLNTMKEKIGLIEDEMKESIIEQLINDILDAYSKNPDVRSLPAKII
;
A
#
# COMPACT_ATOMS: atom_id res chain seq x y z
N MET A 1 -7.35 -23.85 10.11
CA MET A 1 -8.12 -25.11 10.20
C MET A 1 -8.60 -25.24 11.63
N ALA A 2 -9.92 -25.25 11.85
CA ALA A 2 -10.48 -25.44 13.18
C ALA A 2 -11.11 -26.83 13.23
N GLN A 3 -10.83 -27.57 14.31
CA GLN A 3 -11.39 -28.89 14.55
C GLN A 3 -12.08 -28.87 15.91
N TYR A 4 -13.34 -29.29 15.92
CA TYR A 4 -14.15 -29.37 17.14
C TYR A 4 -14.61 -30.81 17.35
N ALA A 5 -14.29 -31.36 18.51
CA ALA A 5 -14.81 -32.67 18.92
C ALA A 5 -16.19 -32.48 19.54
N THR A 6 -17.21 -33.10 18.96
CA THR A 6 -18.58 -33.12 19.48
C THR A 6 -18.94 -34.52 19.95
N LYS A 7 -19.99 -34.66 20.77
CA LYS A 7 -20.49 -35.98 21.21
C LYS A 7 -20.85 -36.92 20.06
N THR A 8 -21.12 -36.38 18.88
CA THR A 8 -21.52 -37.10 17.67
C THR A 8 -20.40 -37.30 16.66
N GLY A 9 -19.17 -36.86 16.97
CA GLY A 9 -18.01 -37.01 16.10
C GLY A 9 -17.20 -35.73 15.94
N VAL A 10 -16.16 -35.82 15.11
CA VAL A 10 -15.25 -34.70 14.83
C VAL A 10 -15.79 -33.88 13.67
N ASN A 11 -16.00 -32.59 13.89
CA ASN A 11 -16.36 -31.64 12.83
C ASN A 11 -15.12 -30.85 12.43
N VAL A 12 -14.80 -30.83 11.13
CA VAL A 12 -13.68 -30.07 10.56
C VAL A 12 -14.25 -29.00 9.64
N GLN A 13 -13.91 -27.74 9.92
CA GLN A 13 -14.30 -26.63 9.06
C GLN A 13 -13.05 -25.96 8.47
N LEU A 14 -13.06 -25.83 7.14
CA LEU A 14 -12.10 -25.03 6.41
C LEU A 14 -12.60 -23.58 6.39
N LEU A 15 -11.95 -22.70 7.16
CA LEU A 15 -12.17 -21.25 7.07
C LEU A 15 -11.22 -20.67 6.05
N THR A 16 -11.77 -20.05 5.01
CA THR A 16 -11.02 -19.21 4.08
C THR A 16 -11.27 -17.74 4.45
N LEU A 17 -10.31 -17.12 5.14
CA LEU A 17 -10.33 -15.68 5.38
C LEU A 17 -9.75 -15.00 4.14
N THR A 18 -10.59 -14.29 3.38
CA THR A 18 -10.11 -13.41 2.32
C THR A 18 -9.65 -12.12 2.97
N LEU A 19 -8.38 -11.76 2.79
CA LEU A 19 -7.84 -10.51 3.32
C LEU A 19 -8.44 -9.35 2.53
N GLY A 20 -9.12 -8.43 3.22
CA GLY A 20 -9.55 -7.17 2.68
C GLY A 20 -8.37 -6.21 2.44
N PRO A 21 -8.56 -5.14 1.66
CA PRO A 21 -7.49 -4.18 1.31
C PRO A 21 -6.73 -3.58 2.51
N VAL A 22 -7.41 -3.29 3.62
CA VAL A 22 -6.79 -2.77 4.85
C VAL A 22 -5.90 -3.82 5.51
N GLU A 23 -6.33 -5.08 5.48
CA GLU A 23 -5.57 -6.21 6.02
C GLU A 23 -4.37 -6.50 5.12
N LEU A 24 -4.52 -6.47 3.80
CA LEU A 24 -3.40 -6.58 2.85
C LEU A 24 -2.29 -5.57 3.18
N TRP A 25 -2.64 -4.31 3.49
CA TRP A 25 -1.67 -3.30 3.91
C TRP A 25 -1.03 -3.55 5.28
N ALA A 26 -1.71 -4.28 6.17
CA ALA A 26 -1.13 -4.72 7.44
C ALA A 26 -0.08 -5.83 7.24
N PHE A 27 -0.25 -6.66 6.20
CA PHE A 27 0.63 -7.79 5.88
C PHE A 27 1.65 -7.52 4.77
N SER A 28 1.60 -6.36 4.10
CA SER A 28 2.62 -6.05 3.09
C SER A 28 4.01 -5.90 3.71
N THR A 29 4.99 -6.58 3.08
CA THR A 29 6.38 -6.70 3.53
C THR A 29 7.40 -6.16 2.53
N THR A 30 6.99 -5.57 1.40
CA THR A 30 7.97 -4.98 0.47
C THR A 30 8.65 -3.77 1.13
N ALA A 31 9.89 -3.47 0.73
CA ALA A 31 10.66 -2.38 1.33
C ALA A 31 10.02 -1.02 1.02
N GLU A 32 9.47 -0.87 -0.19
CA GLU A 32 8.75 0.30 -0.66
C GLU A 32 7.46 0.51 0.13
N ASP A 33 6.66 -0.55 0.29
CA ASP A 33 5.41 -0.49 1.05
C ASP A 33 5.65 -0.16 2.52
N ALA A 34 6.67 -0.80 3.13
CA ALA A 34 7.05 -0.54 4.50
C ALA A 34 7.48 0.93 4.69
N THR A 35 8.28 1.46 3.77
CA THR A 35 8.76 2.85 3.82
C THR A 35 7.61 3.85 3.73
N VAL A 36 6.76 3.72 2.70
CA VAL A 36 5.58 4.58 2.52
C VAL A 36 4.65 4.50 3.75
N ARG A 37 4.30 3.28 4.17
CA ARG A 37 3.40 3.05 5.29
C ARG A 37 3.95 3.63 6.60
N ASN A 38 5.22 3.39 6.90
CA ASN A 38 5.86 3.92 8.12
C ASN A 38 5.91 5.45 8.12
N HIS A 39 6.12 6.07 6.96
CA HIS A 39 6.07 7.52 6.87
C HIS A 39 4.66 8.06 7.13
N LEU A 40 3.65 7.46 6.51
CA LEU A 40 2.24 7.83 6.72
C LEU A 40 1.78 7.57 8.16
N TYR A 41 2.30 6.54 8.83
CA TYR A 41 2.01 6.27 10.24
C TYR A 41 2.41 7.42 11.14
N ARG A 42 3.55 8.06 10.87
CA ARG A 42 4.02 9.22 11.64
C ARG A 42 3.13 10.45 11.48
N HIS A 43 2.44 10.57 10.34
CA HIS A 43 1.63 11.74 10.01
C HIS A 43 0.13 11.55 10.34
N LEU A 44 -0.42 10.37 10.08
CA LEU A 44 -1.86 10.09 10.13
C LEU A 44 -2.24 9.06 11.20
N GLY A 45 -1.25 8.35 11.75
CA GLY A 45 -1.47 7.19 12.60
C GLY A 45 -1.76 5.90 11.81
N PRO A 46 -1.62 4.71 12.45
CA PRO A 46 -1.64 3.43 11.74
C PRO A 46 -2.99 3.02 11.14
N GLY A 47 -4.10 3.42 11.73
CA GLY A 47 -5.44 3.10 11.24
C GLY A 47 -5.72 3.85 9.93
N GLU A 48 -5.58 5.17 9.96
CA GLU A 48 -5.94 6.03 8.83
C GLU A 48 -4.98 5.91 7.66
N ALA A 49 -3.69 5.72 7.93
CA ALA A 49 -2.74 5.42 6.87
C ALA A 49 -3.12 4.14 6.12
N ARG A 50 -3.49 3.05 6.82
CA ARG A 50 -3.90 1.80 6.15
C ARG A 50 -5.23 1.95 5.43
N ARG A 51 -6.19 2.69 5.98
CA ARG A 51 -7.45 2.99 5.28
C ARG A 51 -7.18 3.75 3.97
N LEU A 52 -6.40 4.82 4.04
CA LEU A 52 -6.07 5.65 2.88
C LEU A 52 -5.33 4.83 1.82
N LEU A 53 -4.31 4.08 2.22
CA LEU A 53 -3.55 3.22 1.33
C LEU A 53 -4.40 2.11 0.71
N ALA A 54 -5.34 1.53 1.46
CA ALA A 54 -6.29 0.54 0.97
C ALA A 54 -7.26 1.11 -0.07
N VAL A 55 -7.63 2.38 0.05
CA VAL A 55 -8.48 3.07 -0.93
C VAL A 55 -7.70 3.39 -2.21
N LEU A 56 -6.48 3.91 -2.08
CA LEU A 56 -5.64 4.28 -3.22
C LEU A 56 -5.03 3.07 -3.95
N PHE A 57 -4.67 2.04 -3.18
CA PHE A 57 -3.96 0.84 -3.64
C PHE A 57 -4.66 -0.40 -3.07
N PRO A 58 -5.83 -0.78 -3.61
CA PRO A 58 -6.65 -1.87 -3.07
C PRO A 58 -5.97 -3.24 -3.12
N ASN A 59 -4.95 -3.40 -3.97
CA ASN A 59 -4.16 -4.63 -4.08
C ASN A 59 -3.10 -4.76 -2.97
N GLY A 60 -2.96 -3.79 -2.07
CA GLY A 60 -2.08 -3.87 -0.91
C GLY A 60 -0.61 -3.53 -1.16
N SER A 61 -0.29 -2.85 -2.26
CA SER A 61 1.09 -2.46 -2.57
C SER A 61 1.16 -1.22 -3.46
N VAL A 62 2.18 -0.38 -3.24
CA VAL A 62 2.59 0.74 -4.10
C VAL A 62 3.63 0.34 -5.15
N ALA A 63 4.15 -0.88 -5.12
CA ALA A 63 5.26 -1.29 -5.99
C ALA A 63 5.01 -0.98 -7.48
N ARG A 64 3.80 -1.25 -7.97
CA ARG A 64 3.41 -0.96 -9.36
C ARG A 64 3.43 0.53 -9.69
N GLU A 65 3.02 1.39 -8.75
CA GLU A 65 3.03 2.83 -8.95
C GLU A 65 4.46 3.38 -8.96
N VAL A 66 5.31 2.88 -8.05
CA VAL A 66 6.74 3.21 -8.02
C VAL A 66 7.42 2.78 -9.32
N GLU A 67 7.15 1.57 -9.79
CA GLU A 67 7.67 1.06 -11.07
C GLU A 67 7.22 1.92 -12.27
N ASN A 68 5.94 2.29 -12.32
CA ASN A 68 5.42 3.17 -13.38
C ASN A 68 6.17 4.51 -13.40
N ARG A 69 6.35 5.15 -12.24
CA ARG A 69 7.09 6.43 -12.13
C ARG A 69 8.56 6.28 -12.51
N LEU A 70 9.20 5.18 -12.11
CA LEU A 70 10.57 4.85 -12.49
C LEU A 70 10.71 4.70 -14.01
N ASN A 71 9.75 4.01 -14.66
CA ASN A 71 9.76 3.84 -16.11
C ASN A 71 9.56 5.17 -16.85
N THR A 72 8.65 6.03 -16.39
CA THR A 72 8.49 7.39 -16.95
C THR A 72 9.76 8.23 -16.78
N MET A 73 10.46 8.12 -15.66
CA MET A 73 11.74 8.81 -15.43
C MET A 73 12.87 8.25 -16.30
N LYS A 74 12.95 6.93 -16.49
CA LYS A 74 13.89 6.27 -17.42
C LYS A 74 13.79 6.84 -18.82
N GLU A 75 12.57 6.98 -19.32
CA GLU A 75 12.33 7.51 -20.67
C GLU A 75 12.89 8.93 -20.83
N LYS A 76 12.96 9.71 -19.74
CA LYS A 76 13.46 11.09 -19.76
C LYS A 76 14.96 11.23 -19.55
N ILE A 77 15.53 10.45 -18.63
CA ILE A 77 16.89 10.69 -18.08
C ILE A 77 17.85 9.52 -18.43
N GLY A 78 17.33 8.39 -18.89
CA GLY A 78 18.09 7.26 -19.41
C GLY A 78 18.49 6.23 -18.35
N LEU A 79 19.23 6.63 -17.31
CA LEU A 79 19.73 5.73 -16.25
C LEU A 79 18.85 5.82 -15.00
N ILE A 80 18.66 4.68 -14.32
CA ILE A 80 18.13 4.65 -12.94
C ILE A 80 19.26 4.34 -12.00
N GLU A 81 19.38 5.19 -10.98
CA GLU A 81 20.20 4.96 -9.81
C GLU A 81 19.29 4.74 -8.58
N ASP A 82 19.79 4.08 -7.55
CA ASP A 82 19.02 3.79 -6.33
C ASP A 82 18.50 5.08 -5.66
N GLU A 83 19.26 6.18 -5.74
CA GLU A 83 18.85 7.51 -5.26
C GLU A 83 17.58 8.03 -5.97
N MET A 84 17.37 7.70 -7.25
CA MET A 84 16.15 8.09 -7.96
C MET A 84 14.94 7.35 -7.43
N LYS A 85 15.10 6.09 -7.03
CA LYS A 85 14.02 5.29 -6.45
C LYS A 85 13.58 5.83 -5.10
N GLU A 86 14.53 6.20 -4.24
CA GLU A 86 14.22 6.85 -2.97
C GLU A 86 13.48 8.17 -3.18
N SER A 87 13.96 9.01 -4.10
CA SER A 87 13.30 10.28 -4.43
C SER A 87 11.86 10.08 -4.93
N ILE A 88 11.61 9.06 -5.75
CA ILE A 88 10.25 8.74 -6.24
C ILE A 88 9.33 8.30 -5.10
N ILE A 89 9.85 7.52 -4.15
CA ILE A 89 9.09 7.09 -2.97
C ILE A 89 8.73 8.30 -2.11
N GLU A 90 9.68 9.21 -1.88
CA GLU A 90 9.42 10.46 -1.14
C GLU A 90 8.38 11.35 -1.85
N GLN A 91 8.49 11.50 -3.17
CA GLN A 91 7.50 12.22 -3.97
C GLN A 91 6.11 11.59 -3.86
N LEU A 92 6.02 10.26 -3.94
CA LEU A 92 4.77 9.53 -3.80
C LEU A 92 4.13 9.76 -2.42
N ILE A 93 4.93 9.72 -1.36
CA ILE A 93 4.47 10.01 0.01
C ILE A 93 3.89 11.43 0.09
N ASN A 94 4.60 12.41 -0.44
CA ASN A 94 4.16 13.80 -0.44
C ASN A 94 2.86 13.99 -1.26
N ASP A 95 2.74 13.32 -2.40
CA ASP A 95 1.51 13.33 -3.20
C ASP A 95 0.32 12.75 -2.43
N ILE A 96 0.53 11.65 -1.71
CA ILE A 96 -0.51 11.03 -0.88
C ILE A 96 -0.95 11.99 0.23
N LEU A 97 0.01 12.63 0.93
CA LEU A 97 -0.29 13.56 2.02
C LEU A 97 -0.99 14.83 1.51
N ASP A 98 -0.54 15.39 0.39
CA ASP A 98 -1.16 16.56 -0.24
C ASP A 98 -2.59 16.24 -0.68
N ALA A 99 -2.80 15.10 -1.34
CA ALA A 99 -4.12 14.65 -1.75
C ALA A 99 -5.06 14.44 -0.55
N TYR A 100 -4.56 13.81 0.53
CA TYR A 100 -5.32 13.62 1.77
C TYR A 100 -5.68 14.94 2.45
N SER A 101 -4.77 15.91 2.48
CA SER A 101 -5.02 17.22 3.10
C SER A 101 -6.14 18.00 2.41
N LYS A 102 -6.30 17.80 1.10
CA LYS A 102 -7.36 18.40 0.27
C LYS A 102 -8.68 17.65 0.38
N ASN A 103 -8.62 16.32 0.39
CA ASN A 103 -9.78 15.46 0.49
C ASN A 103 -9.43 14.17 1.26
N PRO A 104 -9.93 14.01 2.50
CA PRO A 104 -9.72 12.79 3.28
C PRO A 104 -10.27 11.51 2.63
N ASP A 105 -11.25 11.64 1.73
CA ASP A 105 -11.90 10.54 0.99
C ASP A 105 -11.33 10.37 -0.43
N VAL A 106 -10.10 10.82 -0.67
CA VAL A 106 -9.44 10.69 -1.97
C VAL A 106 -9.34 9.23 -2.41
N ARG A 107 -9.73 8.96 -3.67
CA ARG A 107 -9.74 7.61 -4.27
C ARG A 107 -8.71 7.38 -5.37
N SER A 108 -8.03 8.44 -5.81
CA SER A 108 -6.99 8.38 -6.80
C SER A 108 -5.98 9.51 -6.59
N LEU A 109 -4.73 9.24 -6.92
CA LEU A 109 -3.72 10.30 -6.98
C LEU A 109 -3.81 10.98 -8.35
N PRO A 110 -3.68 12.31 -8.41
CA PRO A 110 -3.56 13.00 -9.69
C PRO A 110 -2.29 12.52 -10.40
N ALA A 111 -2.39 12.23 -11.69
CA ALA A 111 -1.22 11.95 -12.51
C ALA A 111 -0.40 13.25 -12.62
N LYS A 112 0.61 13.42 -11.76
CA LYS A 112 1.61 14.47 -11.96
C LYS A 112 2.50 14.01 -13.10
N ILE A 113 2.53 14.81 -14.16
CA ILE A 113 3.55 14.69 -15.20
C ILE A 113 4.85 15.15 -14.55
N ILE A 114 5.56 14.21 -13.92
CA ILE A 114 6.99 14.35 -13.58
C ILE A 114 7.73 14.37 -14.90
#